data_AF-A0A920VDS1-F1
#
_entry.id   AF-A0A920VDS1-F1
#
_cell.length_a   1.000
_cell.length_b   1.000
_cell.length_c   1.000
_cell.angle_alpha   90.00
_cell.angle_beta   90.00
_cell.angle_gamma   90.00
#
_symmetry.space_group_name_H-M   'P 1'
#
loop_
_entity.id
_entity.type
_entity.pdbx_description
1 polymer ?
#
loop_
_entity_poly.entity_id
_entity_poly.type
_entity_poly.pdbx_seq_one_letter_code
_entity_poly.pdbx_strand_id
1 'polypeptide(L)' 'MLTEDVTAHYGDARNPASRRDLEGKFNFLVDEIIGEMQAAKVLETVRHLEDLGDIRDLTNLMNRN' A
#
# COMPACT_ATOMS: atom_id res chain seq x y z
N MET A 1 -25.45 -19.82 -22.98
CA MET A 1 -24.41 -19.44 -22.00
C MET A 1 -23.71 -18.23 -22.57
N LEU A 2 -23.81 -17.06 -21.92
CA LEU A 2 -23.02 -15.89 -22.28
C LEU A 2 -21.76 -15.97 -21.41
N THR A 3 -20.63 -16.35 -22.00
CA THR A 3 -19.32 -16.21 -21.35
C THR A 3 -18.87 -14.78 -21.58
N GLU A 4 -18.83 -13.98 -20.52
CA GLU A 4 -18.14 -12.69 -20.57
C GLU A 4 -16.64 -12.94 -20.56
N ASP A 5 -15.98 -12.62 -21.67
CA ASP A 5 -14.52 -12.56 -21.71
C ASP A 5 -14.05 -11.32 -20.94
N VAL A 6 -13.55 -11.54 -19.73
CA VAL A 6 -12.94 -10.48 -18.93
C VAL A 6 -11.57 -10.16 -19.51
N THR A 7 -11.47 -9.02 -20.17
CA THR A 7 -10.24 -8.60 -20.85
C THR A 7 -9.23 -7.93 -19.92
N ALA A 8 -9.65 -7.43 -18.75
CA ALA A 8 -8.80 -6.92 -17.67
C ALA A 8 -9.53 -6.95 -16.31
N HIS A 9 -8.81 -7.31 -15.25
CA HIS A 9 -9.30 -7.32 -13.87
C HIS A 9 -8.96 -6.01 -13.15
N TYR A 10 -9.76 -5.65 -12.14
CA TYR A 10 -9.44 -4.50 -11.28
C TYR A 10 -8.12 -4.74 -10.55
N GLY A 11 -7.20 -3.77 -10.66
CA GLY A 11 -5.81 -3.88 -10.22
C GLY A 11 -4.82 -4.14 -11.36
N ASP A 12 -5.27 -4.55 -12.55
CA ASP A 12 -4.42 -4.65 -13.73
C ASP A 12 -3.92 -3.29 -14.17
N ALA A 13 -2.78 -3.22 -14.86
CA ALA A 13 -2.27 -1.97 -15.43
C ALA A 13 -3.29 -1.25 -16.35
N ARG A 14 -4.20 -2.01 -16.99
CA ARG A 14 -5.27 -1.49 -17.86
C ARG A 14 -6.55 -1.11 -17.09
N ASN A 15 -6.67 -1.49 -15.82
CA ASN A 15 -7.76 -1.14 -14.91
C ASN A 15 -7.18 -0.93 -13.49
N PRO A 16 -6.37 0.13 -13.29
CA PRO A 16 -5.56 0.27 -12.09
C PRO A 16 -6.42 0.52 -10.85
N ALA A 17 -5.96 0.01 -9.72
CA ALA A 17 -6.56 0.33 -8.44
C ALA A 17 -6.34 1.80 -8.09
N SER A 18 -7.33 2.41 -7.44
CA SER A 18 -7.18 3.78 -6.96
C SER A 18 -6.17 3.85 -5.81
N ARG A 19 -5.57 5.02 -5.60
CA ARG A 19 -4.68 5.28 -4.44
C ARG A 19 -5.34 4.87 -3.12
N ARG A 20 -6.62 5.23 -2.94
CA ARG A 20 -7.40 4.91 -1.73
C ARG A 20 -7.55 3.41 -1.53
N ASP A 21 -7.79 2.67 -2.60
CA ASP A 21 -7.96 1.21 -2.53
C ASP A 21 -6.62 0.51 -2.23
N LEU A 22 -5.51 1.03 -2.77
CA LEU A 22 -4.16 0.56 -2.45
C LEU A 22 -3.79 0.85 -0.99
N GLU A 23 -4.07 2.04 -0.48
CA GLU A 23 -3.83 2.41 0.92
C GLU A 23 -4.73 1.58 1.87
N GLY A 24 -5.99 1.34 1.49
CA GLY A 24 -6.89 0.45 2.23
C GLY A 24 -6.40 -0.99 2.29
N LYS A 25 -5.95 -1.54 1.15
CA LYS A 25 -5.35 -2.87 1.08
C LYS A 25 -4.07 -2.96 1.92
N PHE A 26 -3.23 -1.93 1.88
CA PHE A 26 -2.03 -1.88 2.72
C PHE A 26 -2.39 -1.92 4.20
N ASN A 27 -3.28 -1.02 4.66
CA ASN A 27 -3.71 -0.97 6.07
C ASN A 27 -4.29 -2.31 6.53
N PHE A 28 -5.15 -2.95 5.73
CA PHE A 28 -5.69 -4.27 6.02
C PHE A 28 -4.61 -5.34 6.24
N LEU A 29 -3.55 -5.35 5.42
CA LEU A 29 -2.51 -6.37 5.49
C LEU A 29 -1.55 -6.20 6.68
N VAL A 30 -1.36 -4.97 7.15
CA VAL A 30 -0.31 -4.65 8.14
C VAL A 30 -0.84 -4.39 9.55
N ASP A 31 -2.16 -4.22 9.71
CA ASP A 31 -2.79 -3.85 10.99
C ASP A 31 -2.38 -4.79 12.13
N GLU A 32 -2.51 -6.10 11.95
CA GLU A 32 -2.13 -7.09 12.98
C GLU A 32 -0.61 -7.22 13.20
N ILE A 33 0.21 -6.64 12.33
CA ILE A 33 1.67 -6.77 12.35
C ILE A 33 2.31 -5.58 13.06
N ILE A 34 1.98 -4.37 12.62
CA ILE A 34 2.61 -3.11 13.05
C ILE A 34 1.62 -2.12 13.69
N GLY A 35 0.31 -2.37 13.57
CA GLY A 35 -0.74 -1.51 14.09
C GLY A 35 -1.00 -0.25 13.25
N GLU A 36 -2.22 0.26 13.35
CA GLU A 36 -2.71 1.44 12.63
C GLU A 36 -1.77 2.65 12.67
N MET A 37 -1.28 3.03 13.85
CA MET A 37 -0.42 4.22 13.99
C MET A 37 0.90 4.08 13.24
N GLN A 38 1.47 2.88 13.20
CA GLN A 38 2.73 2.63 12.50
C GLN A 38 2.48 2.54 10.99
N ALA A 39 1.39 1.90 10.60
CA ALA A 39 0.94 1.83 9.21
C ALA A 39 0.76 3.23 8.60
N ALA A 40 0.15 4.16 9.34
CA ALA A 40 -0.01 5.55 8.92
C ALA A 40 1.33 6.25 8.66
N LYS A 41 2.35 6.02 9.51
CA LYS A 41 3.70 6.57 9.31
C LYS A 41 4.38 5.99 8.07
N VAL A 42 4.23 4.69 7.82
CA VAL A 42 4.75 4.05 6.60
C VAL A 42 4.11 4.66 5.37
N LEU A 43 2.78 4.79 5.34
CA LEU A 43 2.05 5.39 4.22
C LEU A 43 2.48 6.83 3.94
N GLU A 44 2.62 7.64 4.98
CA GLU A 44 3.06 9.03 4.84
C GLU A 44 4.49 9.12 4.31
N THR A 45 5.41 8.29 4.83
CA THR A 45 6.80 8.24 4.37
C THR A 45 6.88 7.81 2.89
N VAL A 46 6.09 6.82 2.48
CA VAL A 46 6.04 6.35 1.08
C VAL A 46 5.37 7.37 0.15
N ARG A 47 4.45 8.19 0.67
CA ARG A 47 3.81 9.28 -0.10
C ARG A 47 4.79 10.39 -0.46
N HIS A 48 5.79 10.62 0.37
CA HIS A 48 6.82 11.66 0.23
C HIS A 48 8.22 11.04 0.09
N LEU A 49 8.32 9.91 -0.60
CA LEU A 49 9.55 9.12 -0.66
C LEU A 49 10.68 9.90 -1.37
N GLU A 50 10.32 10.78 -2.30
CA GLU A 50 11.24 11.69 -2.99
C GLU A 50 11.95 12.67 -2.05
N ASP A 51 11.35 12.98 -0.91
CA ASP A 51 11.87 13.90 0.09
C ASP A 51 12.60 13.16 1.23
N LEU A 52 12.68 11.83 1.16
CA LEU A 52 13.30 11.02 2.21
C LEU A 52 14.83 11.15 2.18
N GLY A 53 15.39 11.78 3.22
CA GLY A 53 16.84 11.96 3.35
C GLY A 53 17.61 10.68 3.65
N ASP A 54 17.03 9.76 4.44
CA ASP A 54 17.65 8.49 4.83
C ASP A 54 16.67 7.32 4.74
N ILE A 55 17.02 6.33 3.91
CA ILE A 55 16.19 5.13 3.73
C ILE A 55 15.97 4.34 5.02
N ARG A 56 16.87 4.48 6.01
CA ARG A 56 16.76 3.80 7.31
C ARG A 56 15.51 4.24 8.06
N ASP A 57 15.07 5.48 7.88
CA ASP A 57 13.86 6.00 8.52
C ASP A 57 12.63 5.19 8.09
N LEU A 58 12.52 4.83 6.80
CA LEU A 58 11.46 3.94 6.32
C LEU A 58 11.62 2.51 6.84
N THR A 59 12.83 1.94 6.78
CA THR A 59 13.02 0.53 7.21
C THR A 59 12.80 0.34 8.70
N ASN A 60 13.13 1.34 9.52
CA ASN A 60 12.89 1.32 10.96
C ASN A 60 11.39 1.34 11.28
N LEU A 61 10.55 1.89 10.40
CA LEU A 61 9.10 1.85 10.58
C LEU A 61 8.53 0.43 10.46
N MET A 62 9.22 -0.47 9.76
CA MET A 62 8.79 -1.86 9.53
C MET A 62 9.40 -2.86 10.52
N ASN A 63 10.38 -2.44 11.31
CA ASN A 63 10.96 -3.28 12.36
C ASN A 63 10.08 -3.23 13.61
N ARG A 64 9.65 -4.42 14.07
CA ARG A 64 9.08 -4.58 15.42
C ARG A 64 10.21 -4.33 16.43
N ASN A 65 9.98 -3.43 17.39
CA ASN A 65 10.76 -3.39 18.62
C ASN A 65 10.48 -4.66 19.45
#